data_AF-A0A0C3F3X7-F1
#
_entry.id   AF-A0A0C3F3X7-F1
#
_cell.length_a   1.000
_cell.length_b   1.000
_cell.length_c   1.000
_cell.angle_alpha   90.00
_cell.angle_beta   90.00
_cell.angle_gamma   90.00
#
_symmetry.space_group_name_H-M   'P 1'
#
loop_
_entity.id
_entity.type
_entity.pdbx_description
1 polymer ?
#
loop_
_entity_poly.entity_id
_entity_poly.type
_entity_poly.pdbx_seq_one_letter_code
_entity_poly.pdbx_strand_id
1 'polypeptide(L)'
;MLKLGELLGRGGFATVYRTLDPKDATPLPIAIKKARVSQRIRRPHLQHEARVLRALEGHLAIPRVVAYGHLQHFEYLAMELLGKSLEVVAPMDERTAAKIAMHLLSAL
;
A
#
# COMPACT_ATOMS: atom_id res chain seq x y z
N MET A 1 -3.34 -9.49 17.24
CA MET A 1 -2.09 -8.87 16.78
C MET A 1 -1.92 -9.20 15.30
N LEU A 2 -1.67 -8.21 14.44
CA LEU A 2 -1.48 -8.43 12.99
C LEU A 2 -0.17 -9.19 12.75
N LYS A 3 -0.26 -10.39 12.17
CA LYS A 3 0.91 -11.20 11.82
C LYS A 3 1.36 -10.80 10.42
N LEU A 4 2.64 -10.44 10.26
CA LEU A 4 3.22 -10.23 8.93
C LEU A 4 3.31 -11.58 8.22
N GLY A 5 2.84 -11.64 6.98
CA GLY A 5 2.93 -12.82 6.13
C GLY A 5 4.09 -12.71 5.13
N GLU A 6 3.82 -13.12 3.90
CA GLU A 6 4.78 -13.16 2.80
C GLU A 6 5.36 -11.78 2.47
N LEU A 7 6.66 -11.71 2.19
CA LEU A 7 7.32 -10.51 1.69
C LEU A 7 6.94 -10.28 0.22
N LEU A 8 6.33 -9.15 -0.10
CA LEU A 8 5.97 -8.78 -1.48
C LEU A 8 7.03 -7.93 -2.17
N GLY A 9 7.76 -7.10 -1.40
CA GLY A 9 8.77 -6.21 -1.96
C GLY A 9 9.35 -5.22 -0.98
N ARG A 10 10.35 -4.47 -1.43
CA ARG A 10 11.01 -3.40 -0.67
C ARG A 10 11.03 -2.14 -1.52
N GLY A 11 10.53 -1.04 -0.97
CA GLY A 11 10.66 0.30 -1.56
C GLY A 11 11.67 1.14 -0.80
N GLY A 12 11.82 2.41 -1.19
CA GLY A 12 12.80 3.32 -0.57
C GLY A 12 12.58 3.58 0.93
N PHE A 13 11.32 3.55 1.39
CA PHE A 13 10.97 3.91 2.78
C PHE A 13 10.37 2.76 3.60
N ALA A 14 9.94 1.67 2.96
CA ALA A 14 9.21 0.61 3.62
C ALA A 14 9.39 -0.75 2.94
N THR A 15 9.22 -1.80 3.73
CA THR A 15 9.08 -3.17 3.24
C THR A 15 7.60 -3.55 3.23
N VAL A 16 7.14 -4.20 2.16
CA VAL A 16 5.73 -4.54 1.95
C VAL A 16 5.51 -6.04 2.15
N TYR A 17 4.50 -6.40 2.95
CA TYR A 17 4.13 -7.77 3.23
C TYR A 17 2.67 -8.02 2.87
N ARG A 18 2.35 -9.22 2.40
CA ARG A 18 0.97 -9.72 2.33
C ARG A 18 0.55 -10.22 3.70
N THR A 19 -0.70 -9.99 4.06
CA THR A 19 -1.34 -10.69 5.18
C THR A 19 -2.85 -10.82 4.92
N LEU A 20 -3.55 -11.37 5.89
CA LEU A 20 -5.00 -11.46 5.93
C LEU A 20 -5.54 -10.48 6.99
N ASP A 21 -6.59 -9.73 6.67
CA ASP A 21 -7.29 -8.88 7.64
C ASP A 21 -8.00 -9.76 8.68
N PRO A 22 -7.61 -9.69 9.97
CA PRO A 22 -8.20 -10.55 11.00
C PRO A 22 -9.61 -10.13 11.44
N LYS A 23 -10.17 -9.03 10.90
CA LYS A 23 -11.47 -8.50 11.34
C LYS A 23 -12.67 -9.29 10.82
N ASP A 24 -12.53 -9.97 9.68
CA ASP A 24 -13.64 -10.63 9.00
C ASP A 24 -13.64 -12.15 9.20
N ALA A 25 -14.82 -12.75 9.21
CA ALA A 25 -14.99 -14.22 9.25
C ALA A 25 -14.38 -14.92 8.02
N THR A 26 -14.27 -14.20 6.90
CA THR A 26 -13.50 -14.58 5.72
C THR A 26 -12.39 -13.55 5.53
N PRO A 27 -11.16 -13.86 5.95
CA PRO A 27 -10.08 -12.87 5.98
C PRO A 27 -9.70 -12.39 4.57
N LEU A 28 -9.85 -11.09 4.31
CA LEU A 28 -9.47 -10.50 3.02
C LEU A 28 -7.95 -10.28 2.95
N PRO A 29 -7.30 -10.58 1.80
CA PRO A 29 -5.88 -10.25 1.61
C PRO A 29 -5.64 -8.74 1.65
N ILE A 30 -4.64 -8.32 2.43
CA ILE A 30 -4.21 -6.92 2.54
C ILE A 30 -2.68 -6.82 2.41
N ALA A 31 -2.21 -5.63 2.03
CA ALA A 31 -0.81 -5.28 2.02
C ALA A 31 -0.46 -4.47 3.28
N ILE A 32 0.67 -4.78 3.91
CA ILE A 32 1.24 -4.00 5.02
C ILE A 32 2.57 -3.40 4.58
N LYS A 33 2.65 -2.08 4.54
CA LYS A 33 3.93 -1.37 4.53
C LYS A 33 4.44 -1.24 5.96
N LYS A 34 5.69 -1.66 6.19
CA LYS A 34 6.40 -1.52 7.46
C LYS A 34 7.65 -0.66 7.26
N ALA A 35 7.77 0.42 8.02
CA ALA A 35 8.93 1.31 7.98
C ALA A 35 9.52 1.47 9.39
N ARG A 36 10.86 1.49 9.50
CA ARG A 36 11.51 1.86 10.76
C ARG A 36 11.42 3.37 10.92
N VAL A 37 11.04 3.83 12.10
CA VAL A 37 10.98 5.26 12.42
C VAL A 37 11.49 5.52 13.83
N SER A 38 12.14 6.67 14.02
CA SER A 38 12.45 7.17 15.36
C SER A 38 11.19 7.73 16.02
N GLN A 39 11.02 7.48 17.31
CA GLN A 39 9.93 8.03 18.13
C GLN A 39 9.94 9.56 18.20
N ARG A 40 11.06 10.20 17.83
CA ARG A 40 11.18 11.67 17.82
C ARG A 40 10.62 12.31 16.55
N ILE A 41 10.37 11.52 15.49
CA ILE A 41 9.84 12.04 14.23
C ILE A 41 8.36 12.37 14.40
N ARG A 42 8.01 13.65 14.19
CA ARG A 42 6.63 14.15 14.33
C ARG A 42 5.76 13.93 13.09
N ARG A 43 6.39 13.78 11.92
CA ARG A 43 5.70 13.59 10.63
C ARG A 43 6.33 12.42 9.89
N PRO A 44 6.09 11.19 10.35
CA PRO A 44 6.65 10.04 9.67
C PRO A 44 6.07 9.82 8.26
N HIS A 45 6.83 9.14 7.40
CA HIS A 45 6.46 8.93 6.00
C HIS A 45 5.14 8.16 5.84
N LEU A 46 4.95 7.06 6.56
CA LEU A 46 3.74 6.24 6.39
C LEU A 46 2.51 6.92 6.98
N GLN A 47 2.67 7.77 8.00
CA GLN A 47 1.57 8.59 8.50
C GLN A 47 1.10 9.60 7.45
N HIS A 48 2.04 10.28 6.80
CA HIS A 48 1.72 11.24 5.75
C HIS A 48 1.05 10.53 4.57
N GLU A 49 1.61 9.42 4.09
CA GLU A 49 1.03 8.59 3.03
C GLU A 49 -0.39 8.14 3.36
N ALA A 50 -0.63 7.63 4.58
CA ALA A 50 -1.96 7.21 5.01
C ALA A 50 -2.99 8.35 5.03
N ARG A 51 -2.56 9.58 5.34
CA ARG A 51 -3.45 10.76 5.31
C ARG A 51 -3.78 11.17 3.87
N VAL A 52 -2.78 11.18 2.98
CA VAL A 52 -2.98 11.50 1.57
C VAL A 52 -3.90 10.48 0.91
N LEU A 53 -3.64 9.18 1.09
CA LEU A 53 -4.48 8.12 0.53
C LEU A 53 -5.92 8.19 1.03
N ARG A 54 -6.14 8.48 2.33
CA ARG A 54 -7.50 8.69 2.87
C ARG A 54 -8.20 9.91 2.28
N ALA A 55 -7.47 10.99 2.04
CA ALA A 55 -8.04 12.19 1.42
C ALA A 55 -8.45 11.96 -0.04
N LEU A 56 -7.80 11.00 -0.71
CA LEU A 56 -8.05 10.62 -2.11
C LEU A 56 -8.93 9.37 -2.24
N GLU A 57 -9.48 8.86 -1.13
CA GLU A 57 -10.28 7.65 -1.10
C GLU A 57 -11.57 7.82 -1.92
N GLY A 58 -11.95 6.78 -2.67
CA GLY A 58 -13.10 6.78 -3.58
C GLY A 58 -12.73 6.86 -5.06
N HIS A 59 -11.49 7.22 -5.41
CA HIS A 59 -11.01 7.12 -6.79
C HIS A 59 -10.52 5.70 -7.11
N LEU A 60 -10.95 5.13 -8.24
CA LEU A 60 -10.70 3.73 -8.61
C LEU A 60 -9.22 3.34 -8.71
N ALA A 61 -8.35 4.30 -9.01
CA ALA A 61 -6.90 4.07 -9.13
C ALA A 61 -6.14 4.28 -7.81
N ILE A 62 -6.82 4.61 -6.71
CA ILE A 62 -6.20 4.87 -5.41
C ILE A 62 -6.57 3.73 -4.44
N PRO A 63 -5.58 3.03 -3.87
CA PRO A 63 -5.85 1.91 -2.98
C PRO A 63 -6.48 2.38 -1.67
N ARG A 64 -7.44 1.58 -1.17
CA ARG A 64 -8.08 1.86 0.12
C ARG A 64 -7.11 1.68 1.29
N VAL A 65 -7.14 2.61 2.25
CA VAL A 65 -6.44 2.46 3.53
C VAL A 65 -7.29 1.65 4.51
N VAL A 66 -6.75 0.53 5.00
CA VAL A 66 -7.39 -0.29 6.02
C VAL A 66 -7.10 0.25 7.42
N ALA A 67 -5.81 0.51 7.71
CA ALA A 67 -5.39 1.01 9.01
C ALA A 67 -3.99 1.63 8.95
N TYR A 68 -3.70 2.51 9.89
CA TYR A 68 -2.36 3.02 10.14
C TYR A 68 -2.07 2.91 11.64
N GLY A 69 -0.83 2.54 11.99
CA GLY A 69 -0.38 2.47 13.38
C GLY A 69 1.11 2.74 13.52
N HIS A 70 1.48 3.36 14.64
CA HIS A 70 2.86 3.60 15.04
C HIS A 70 3.12 2.84 16.34
N LEU A 71 3.99 1.83 16.29
CA LEU A 71 4.34 1.01 17.44
C LEU A 71 5.84 1.03 17.66
N GLN A 72 6.25 1.59 18.80
CA GLN A 72 7.66 1.67 19.23
C GLN A 72 8.57 2.32 18.18
N HIS A 73 9.30 1.53 17.39
CA HIS A 73 10.28 1.96 16.40
C HIS A 73 9.84 1.69 14.95
N PHE A 74 8.57 1.36 14.75
CA PHE A 74 8.03 1.03 13.44
C PHE A 74 6.67 1.64 13.20
N GLU A 75 6.43 2.04 11.96
CA GLU A 75 5.11 2.33 11.46
C GLU A 75 4.61 1.21 10.56
N TYR A 76 3.29 1.07 10.56
CA TYR A 76 2.56 0.10 9.80
C TYR A 76 1.42 0.80 9.09
N LEU A 77 1.34 0.61 7.78
CA LEU A 77 0.21 1.04 6.95
C LEU A 77 -0.37 -0.20 6.28
N ALA A 78 -1.55 -0.59 6.72
CA ALA A 78 -2.36 -1.63 6.11
C ALA A 78 -3.26 -1.01 5.04
N MET A 79 -3.26 -1.57 3.84
CA MET A 79 -4.01 -1.10 2.69
C MET A 79 -4.48 -2.28 1.83
N GLU A 80 -5.36 -2.00 0.88
CA GLU A 80 -5.77 -2.94 -0.15
C GLU A 80 -4.56 -3.61 -0.82
N LEU A 81 -4.64 -4.94 -0.99
CA LEU A 81 -3.64 -5.68 -1.75
C LEU A 81 -3.95 -5.56 -3.25
N LEU A 82 -3.05 -4.93 -3.99
CA LEU A 82 -3.14 -4.80 -5.44
C LEU A 82 -2.49 -5.98 -6.20
N GLY A 83 -2.61 -5.95 -7.52
CA GLY A 83 -1.96 -6.89 -8.42
C GLY A 83 -0.45 -6.69 -8.57
N LYS A 84 0.13 -7.33 -9.59
CA LYS A 84 1.57 -7.21 -9.92
C LYS A 84 1.92 -5.78 -10.34
N SER A 85 3.16 -5.36 -10.08
CA SER A 85 3.66 -4.07 -10.56
C SER A 85 3.79 -4.06 -12.09
N LEU A 86 3.79 -2.85 -12.67
CA LEU A 86 3.94 -2.67 -14.13
C LEU A 86 5.28 -3.19 -14.65
N GLU A 87 6.34 -3.14 -13.83
CA GLU A 87 7.66 -3.70 -14.15
C GLU A 87 7.60 -5.21 -14.41
N VAL A 88 6.81 -5.95 -13.61
CA VAL A 88 6.69 -7.41 -13.73
C VAL A 88 5.86 -7.83 -14.93
N VAL A 89 4.90 -7.01 -15.36
CA VAL A 89 4.03 -7.32 -16.50
C VAL A 89 4.55 -6.75 -17.82
N ALA A 90 5.63 -5.97 -17.81
CA ALA A 90 6.27 -5.49 -19.02
C ALA A 90 7.05 -6.62 -19.73
N PRO A 91 7.17 -6.58 -21.07
CA PRO A 91 6.59 -5.61 -21.99
C PRO A 91 5.09 -5.83 -22.22
N MET A 92 4.38 -4.79 -22.66
CA MET A 92 2.94 -4.82 -22.96
C MET A 92 2.64 -4.26 -24.34
N ASP A 93 1.52 -4.67 -24.93
CA ASP A 93 1.06 -4.14 -26.22
C ASP A 93 0.56 -2.68 -26.10
N GLU A 94 0.47 -2.01 -27.25
CA GLU A 94 0.07 -0.60 -27.35
C GLU A 94 -1.31 -0.32 -26.74
N ARG A 95 -2.28 -1.23 -26.94
CA ARG A 95 -3.64 -1.07 -26.40
C ARG A 95 -3.64 -1.16 -24.88
N THR A 96 -2.88 -2.08 -24.32
CA THR A 96 -2.72 -2.25 -22.87
C THR A 96 -2.01 -1.04 -22.27
N ALA A 97 -0.95 -0.56 -22.92
CA ALA A 97 -0.24 0.66 -22.51
C ALA A 97 -1.16 1.89 -22.50
N ALA A 98 -1.97 2.08 -23.55
CA ALA A 98 -2.92 3.20 -23.64
C ALA A 98 -3.97 3.17 -22.53
N LYS A 99 -4.50 1.98 -22.19
CA LYS A 99 -5.45 1.84 -21.06
C LYS A 99 -4.80 2.20 -19.73
N ILE A 100 -3.59 1.71 -19.47
CA ILE A 100 -2.84 2.04 -18.26
C ILE A 100 -2.58 3.55 -18.20
N ALA A 101 -2.17 4.17 -19.30
CA ALA A 101 -1.96 5.61 -19.38
C ALA A 101 -3.22 6.39 -18.99
N MET A 102 -4.40 5.99 -19.48
CA MET A 102 -5.66 6.63 -19.09
C MET A 102 -5.97 6.52 -17.59
N HIS A 103 -5.72 5.35 -16.98
CA HIS A 103 -5.89 5.17 -15.53
C HIS A 103 -4.88 5.96 -14.70
N LEU A 104 -3.64 6.10 -15.18
CA LEU A 104 -2.62 6.92 -14.53
C LEU A 104 -2.99 8.41 -14.63
N LEU A 105 -3.41 8.88 -15.81
CA LEU A 105 -3.81 10.27 -16.02
C LEU A 105 -5.02 10.69 -15.20
N SER A 106 -5.98 9.77 -14.97
CA SER A 106 -7.14 10.10 -14.13
C SER A 106 -6.79 10.23 -12.64
N ALA A 107 -5.62 9.77 -12.22
CA ALA A 107 -5.15 9.79 -10.84
C ALA A 107 -4.15 10.94 -10.54
N LEU A 108 -3.82 11.76 -11.54
CA LEU A 108 -2.92 12.94 -11.44
C LEU A 108 -3.73 14.23 -11.27
#